data_AF-A0A101G880-F1
#
_entry.id   AF-A0A101G880-F1
#
_cell.length_a   1.000
_cell.length_b   1.000
_cell.length_c   1.000
_cell.angle_alpha   90.00
_cell.angle_beta   90.00
_cell.angle_gamma   90.00
#
_symmetry.space_group_name_H-M   'P 1'
#
loop_
_entity.id
_entity.type
_entity.pdbx_description
1 polymer ?
#
loop_
_entity_poly.entity_id
_entity_poly.type
_entity_poly.pdbx_seq_one_letter_code
_entity_poly.pdbx_strand_id
1 'polypeptide(L)'
;METLTYSYLGDWINRQKDGVKRNEDGAEDRLAAAVELQKRLIAILEGDPPFDIFVRWKPVEKQPVGWNPDINDGVRINIRPFMASDIPGGKSGAGVLRWKPNISWSKDRGKEPDRSKEQFPWFWKNGEFTGDRINDVHIANSVKLKARERAAGDPEVDINV
;
A
#
# COMPACT_ATOMS: atom_id res chain seq x y z
N MET A 1 2.71 -7.83 -9.93
CA MET A 1 3.80 -6.97 -9.39
C MET A 1 5.10 -7.75 -9.19
N GLU A 2 5.06 -9.00 -8.76
CA GLU A 2 6.27 -9.83 -8.59
C GLU A 2 7.09 -9.98 -9.88
N THR A 3 6.46 -10.29 -11.01
CA THR A 3 7.14 -10.40 -12.31
C THR A 3 7.84 -9.10 -12.71
N LEU A 4 7.23 -7.93 -12.46
CA LEU A 4 7.87 -6.63 -12.70
C LEU A 4 9.11 -6.45 -11.83
N THR A 5 8.99 -6.82 -10.56
CA THR A 5 10.00 -6.54 -9.51
C THR A 5 11.20 -7.48 -9.60
N TYR A 6 10.95 -8.78 -9.76
CA TYR A 6 11.98 -9.81 -9.70
C TYR A 6 12.45 -10.28 -11.08
N SER A 7 11.55 -10.31 -12.08
CA SER A 7 11.91 -10.74 -13.43
C SER A 7 12.35 -9.56 -14.28
N TYR A 8 11.45 -8.67 -14.70
CA TYR A 8 11.80 -7.61 -15.65
C TYR A 8 12.84 -6.63 -15.11
N LEU A 9 12.65 -6.13 -13.89
CA LEU A 9 13.63 -5.27 -13.25
C LEU A 9 14.89 -6.03 -12.83
N GLY A 10 14.77 -7.30 -12.44
CA GLY A 10 15.92 -8.16 -12.14
C GLY A 10 16.84 -8.37 -13.35
N ASP A 11 16.26 -8.66 -14.51
CA ASP A 11 16.98 -8.76 -15.78
C ASP A 11 17.66 -7.44 -16.15
N TRP A 12 16.95 -6.33 -15.96
CA TRP A 12 17.53 -5.00 -16.19
C TRP A 12 18.73 -4.72 -15.27
N ILE A 13 18.62 -5.03 -13.98
CA ILE A 13 19.70 -4.91 -12.99
C ILE A 13 20.90 -5.74 -13.42
N ASN A 14 20.70 -6.99 -13.86
CA ASN A 14 21.79 -7.85 -14.31
C ASN A 14 22.50 -7.29 -15.55
N ARG A 15 21.74 -6.75 -16.52
CA ARG A 15 22.33 -6.06 -17.68
C ARG A 15 23.18 -4.85 -17.27
N GLN A 16 22.72 -4.06 -16.29
CA GLN A 16 23.49 -2.91 -15.80
C GLN A 16 24.76 -3.35 -15.06
N LYS A 17 24.71 -4.44 -14.27
CA LYS A 17 25.91 -5.02 -13.64
C LYS A 17 26.96 -5.43 -14.68
N ASP A 18 26.54 -6.03 -15.78
CA ASP A 18 27.46 -6.39 -16.86
C ASP A 18 27.99 -5.16 -17.60
N GLY A 19 27.17 -4.11 -17.77
CA GLY A 19 27.62 -2.82 -18.29
C GLY A 19 28.69 -2.16 -17.42
N VAL A 20 28.53 -2.20 -16.09
CA VAL A 20 29.55 -1.71 -15.15
C VAL A 20 30.87 -2.48 -15.32
N LYS A 21 30.83 -3.82 -15.46
CA LYS A 21 32.04 -4.63 -15.71
C LYS A 21 32.74 -4.26 -17.03
N ARG A 22 31.98 -3.79 -18.02
CA ARG A 22 32.49 -3.33 -19.32
C ARG A 22 32.91 -1.85 -19.32
N ASN A 23 32.83 -1.16 -18.18
CA ASN A 23 33.03 0.29 -18.07
C ASN A 23 32.15 1.09 -19.05
N GLU A 24 30.89 0.69 -19.21
CA GLU A 24 29.93 1.44 -19.99
C GLU A 24 29.50 2.72 -19.26
N ASP A 25 29.55 3.85 -19.95
CA ASP A 25 29.17 5.14 -19.40
C ASP A 25 27.75 5.13 -18.81
N GLY A 26 27.64 5.64 -17.58
CA GLY A 26 26.39 5.75 -16.81
C GLY A 26 25.79 4.41 -16.36
N ALA A 27 26.47 3.28 -16.53
CA ALA A 27 25.96 1.99 -16.07
C ALA A 27 25.82 1.92 -14.53
N GLU A 28 26.71 2.59 -13.80
CA GLU A 28 26.65 2.68 -12.33
C GLU A 28 25.40 3.43 -11.85
N ASP A 29 25.11 4.59 -12.44
CA ASP A 29 23.92 5.39 -12.10
C ASP A 29 22.62 4.63 -12.41
N ARG A 30 22.56 3.98 -13.57
CA ARG A 30 21.40 3.15 -13.97
C ARG A 30 21.23 1.96 -13.03
N LEU A 31 22.33 1.32 -12.62
CA LEU A 31 22.29 0.21 -11.66
C LEU A 31 21.79 0.69 -10.30
N ALA A 32 22.31 1.80 -9.78
CA ALA A 32 21.90 2.36 -8.50
C ALA A 32 20.40 2.69 -8.51
N ALA A 33 19.92 3.38 -9.56
CA ALA A 33 18.51 3.70 -9.73
C ALA A 33 17.61 2.44 -9.82
N ALA A 34 18.05 1.42 -10.54
CA ALA A 34 17.28 0.18 -10.70
C ALA A 34 17.17 -0.63 -9.39
N VAL A 35 18.26 -0.73 -8.63
CA VAL A 35 18.27 -1.39 -7.31
C VAL A 35 17.38 -0.62 -6.33
N GLU A 36 17.44 0.71 -6.37
CA GLU A 36 16.65 1.58 -5.49
C GLU A 36 15.15 1.55 -5.82
N LEU A 37 14.79 1.40 -7.10
CA LEU A 37 13.42 1.08 -7.51
C LEU A 37 12.98 -0.30 -7.00
N GLN A 38 13.82 -1.33 -7.15
CA GLN A 38 13.49 -2.69 -6.75
C GLN A 38 13.18 -2.78 -5.25
N LYS A 39 13.98 -2.13 -4.40
CA LYS A 39 13.75 -2.06 -2.95
C LYS A 39 12.35 -1.54 -2.61
N ARG A 40 11.90 -0.45 -3.26
CA ARG A 40 10.56 0.11 -3.03
C ARG A 40 9.46 -0.81 -3.54
N LEU A 41 9.64 -1.45 -4.69
CA LEU A 41 8.65 -2.40 -5.22
C LEU A 41 8.52 -3.62 -4.31
N ILE A 42 9.61 -4.09 -3.68
CA ILE A 42 9.58 -5.14 -2.66
C ILE A 42 8.78 -4.67 -1.43
N ALA A 43 9.04 -3.46 -0.93
CA ALA A 43 8.27 -2.92 0.20
C ALA A 43 6.77 -2.76 -0.12
N ILE A 44 6.41 -2.44 -1.37
CA ILE A 44 5.02 -2.42 -1.85
C ILE A 44 4.42 -3.84 -1.91
N LEU A 45 5.19 -4.84 -2.36
CA LEU A 45 4.76 -6.24 -2.35
C LEU A 45 4.49 -6.73 -0.93
N GLU A 46 5.39 -6.43 0.01
CA GLU A 46 5.23 -6.71 1.44
C GLU A 46 4.02 -5.98 1.99
N GLY A 47 3.81 -4.72 1.62
CA GLY A 47 2.61 -3.94 1.91
C GLY A 47 2.40 -3.62 3.39
N ASP A 48 3.49 -3.49 4.15
CA ASP A 48 3.45 -2.88 5.48
C ASP A 48 3.53 -1.34 5.39
N PRO A 49 3.00 -0.61 6.38
CA PRO A 49 3.07 0.84 6.43
C PRO A 49 4.49 1.38 6.19
N PRO A 50 4.67 2.42 5.35
CA PRO A 50 3.62 3.23 4.72
C PRO A 50 3.14 2.70 3.34
N PHE A 51 3.58 1.51 2.93
CA PHE A 51 3.27 0.92 1.62
C PHE A 51 2.00 0.05 1.62
N ASP A 52 1.22 0.05 2.70
CA ASP A 52 -0.01 -0.70 2.76
C ASP A 52 -1.12 -0.08 1.91
N ILE A 53 -2.00 -0.96 1.41
CA ILE A 53 -3.30 -0.54 0.88
C ILE A 53 -4.27 -0.46 2.05
N PHE A 54 -4.91 0.69 2.18
CA PHE A 54 -5.97 0.94 3.17
C PHE A 54 -7.25 1.35 2.47
N VAL A 55 -8.32 0.61 2.74
CA VAL A 55 -9.63 0.77 2.12
C VAL A 55 -10.63 1.16 3.21
N ARG A 56 -10.94 2.44 3.35
CA ARG A 56 -11.70 3.00 4.47
C ARG A 56 -13.06 2.33 4.75
N TRP A 57 -13.73 1.81 3.72
CA TRP A 57 -15.05 1.16 3.86
C TRP A 57 -14.99 -0.35 4.09
N LYS A 58 -13.79 -0.97 4.09
CA LYS A 58 -13.61 -2.38 4.43
C LYS A 58 -13.27 -2.52 5.92
N PRO A 59 -13.87 -3.46 6.65
CA PRO A 59 -13.47 -3.73 8.04
C PRO A 59 -12.02 -4.27 8.10
N VAL A 60 -11.37 -4.24 9.28
CA VAL A 60 -9.96 -4.61 9.46
C VAL A 60 -9.61 -5.96 8.83
N GLU A 61 -10.45 -6.98 9.03
CA GLU A 61 -10.26 -8.34 8.52
C GLU A 61 -10.34 -8.44 6.99
N LYS A 62 -11.05 -7.51 6.34
CA LYS A 62 -11.16 -7.44 4.87
C LYS A 62 -10.17 -6.47 4.23
N GLN A 63 -9.31 -5.83 5.01
CA GLN A 63 -8.24 -4.99 4.45
C GLN A 63 -7.25 -5.83 3.64
N PRO A 64 -6.71 -5.32 2.52
CA PRO A 64 -5.67 -6.02 1.76
C PRO A 64 -4.40 -6.25 2.59
N VAL A 65 -3.81 -7.44 2.44
CA VAL A 65 -2.50 -7.79 3.04
C VAL A 65 -1.50 -7.92 1.91
N GLY A 66 -0.36 -7.24 2.03
CA GLY A 66 0.59 -7.10 0.93
C GLY A 66 0.02 -6.38 -0.28
N TRP A 67 0.70 -6.53 -1.43
CA TRP A 67 0.16 -6.10 -2.72
C TRP A 67 -0.95 -7.04 -3.20
N ASN A 68 -2.18 -6.77 -2.75
CA ASN A 68 -3.39 -7.48 -3.20
C ASN A 68 -4.55 -6.50 -3.44
N PRO A 69 -4.44 -5.60 -4.44
CA PRO A 69 -5.46 -4.61 -4.72
C PRO A 69 -6.75 -5.25 -5.26
N ASP A 70 -7.88 -4.64 -4.92
CA ASP A 70 -9.17 -4.93 -5.54
C ASP A 70 -9.48 -3.83 -6.56
N ILE A 71 -9.76 -4.21 -7.81
CA ILE A 71 -10.02 -3.25 -8.89
C ILE A 71 -11.24 -2.37 -8.58
N ASN A 72 -12.18 -2.87 -7.78
CA ASN A 72 -13.39 -2.16 -7.41
C ASN A 72 -13.15 -1.11 -6.32
N ASP A 73 -11.99 -1.12 -5.66
CA ASP A 73 -11.66 -0.09 -4.64
C ASP A 73 -11.25 1.25 -5.26
N GLY A 74 -10.99 1.26 -6.57
CA GLY A 74 -10.65 2.45 -7.34
C GLY A 74 -9.16 2.82 -7.31
N VAL A 75 -8.77 3.61 -8.30
CA VAL A 75 -7.36 3.94 -8.57
C VAL A 75 -6.71 4.68 -7.41
N ARG A 76 -7.41 5.63 -6.77
CA ARG A 76 -6.88 6.44 -5.64
C ARG A 76 -6.34 5.56 -4.53
N ILE A 77 -7.06 4.49 -4.18
CA ILE A 77 -6.67 3.61 -3.09
C ILE A 77 -5.51 2.71 -3.52
N ASN A 78 -5.63 2.09 -4.69
CA ASN A 78 -4.66 1.13 -5.19
C ASN A 78 -3.30 1.74 -5.56
N ILE A 79 -3.24 3.05 -5.88
CA ILE A 79 -2.00 3.73 -6.22
C ILE A 79 -1.22 4.24 -4.99
N ARG A 80 -1.84 4.29 -3.80
CA ARG A 80 -1.23 4.87 -2.59
C ARG A 80 0.17 4.30 -2.28
N PRO A 81 0.41 2.98 -2.31
CA PRO A 81 1.74 2.42 -2.01
C PRO A 81 2.85 2.98 -2.91
N PHE A 82 2.54 3.26 -4.18
CA PHE A 82 3.52 3.78 -5.12
C PHE A 82 3.89 5.23 -4.86
N MET A 83 3.11 5.96 -4.07
CA MET A 83 3.34 7.36 -3.71
C MET A 83 3.93 7.53 -2.30
N ALA A 84 4.09 6.43 -1.54
CA ALA A 84 4.41 6.46 -0.11
C ALA A 84 5.84 6.96 0.21
N SER A 85 6.78 6.80 -0.71
CA SER A 85 8.18 7.23 -0.53
C SER A 85 8.83 7.59 -1.85
N ASP A 86 9.36 8.81 -1.95
CA ASP A 86 10.01 9.33 -3.15
C ASP A 86 11.34 8.62 -3.44
N ILE A 87 11.59 8.34 -4.72
CA ILE A 87 12.92 7.92 -5.19
C ILE A 87 13.92 9.10 -5.14
N PRO A 88 15.22 8.87 -4.83
CA PRO A 88 16.22 9.92 -4.87
C PRO A 88 16.30 10.54 -6.28
N GLY A 89 16.32 11.88 -6.35
CA GLY A 89 16.27 12.61 -7.63
C GLY A 89 14.92 12.56 -8.35
N GLY A 90 13.90 11.91 -7.76
CA GLY A 90 12.53 11.87 -8.26
C GLY A 90 11.76 13.16 -7.99
N LYS A 91 10.51 13.20 -8.48
CA LYS A 91 9.61 14.32 -8.19
C LYS A 91 9.00 14.17 -6.81
N SER A 92 9.02 15.26 -6.05
CA SER A 92 8.46 15.28 -4.70
C SER A 92 6.98 14.87 -4.69
N GLY A 93 6.66 13.89 -3.85
CA GLY A 93 5.33 13.31 -3.67
C GLY A 93 4.85 12.43 -4.82
N ALA A 94 5.72 12.04 -5.76
CA ALA A 94 5.39 11.09 -6.81
C ALA A 94 5.73 9.65 -6.42
N GLY A 95 6.51 9.43 -5.36
CA GLY A 95 6.99 8.14 -4.95
C GLY A 95 7.87 7.48 -6.02
N VAL A 96 7.44 6.32 -6.52
CA VAL A 96 8.07 5.63 -7.66
C VAL A 96 7.46 5.99 -9.02
N LEU A 97 6.44 6.85 -9.05
CA LEU A 97 5.81 7.30 -10.28
C LEU A 97 6.66 8.38 -10.97
N ARG A 98 6.59 8.44 -12.30
CA ARG A 98 7.28 9.48 -13.09
C ARG A 98 6.75 10.89 -12.82
N TRP A 99 5.47 11.00 -12.48
CA TRP A 99 4.75 12.24 -12.22
C TRP A 99 3.80 12.06 -11.06
N LYS A 100 3.68 13.10 -10.23
CA LYS A 100 2.74 13.16 -9.11
C LYS A 100 1.30 13.26 -9.63
N PRO A 101 0.44 12.28 -9.36
CA PRO A 101 -1.00 12.41 -9.61
C PRO A 101 -1.61 13.51 -8.75
N ASN A 102 -2.63 14.20 -9.28
CA ASN A 102 -3.39 15.19 -8.51
C ASN A 102 -4.43 14.50 -7.62
N ILE A 103 -3.99 14.01 -6.46
CA ILE A 103 -4.83 13.31 -5.48
C ILE A 103 -4.79 14.09 -4.16
N SER A 104 -5.97 14.42 -3.63
CA SER A 104 -6.08 14.88 -2.24
C SER A 104 -6.17 13.67 -1.31
N TRP A 105 -5.40 13.66 -0.22
CA TRP A 105 -5.48 12.66 0.85
C TRP A 105 -6.24 13.14 2.08
N SER A 106 -6.72 14.39 2.04
CA SER A 106 -7.48 14.99 3.14
C SER A 106 -8.77 14.22 3.43
N LYS A 107 -9.37 14.56 4.56
CA LYS A 107 -10.73 14.12 4.92
C LYS A 107 -11.71 14.39 3.77
N ASP A 108 -12.47 13.37 3.39
CA ASP A 108 -13.55 13.52 2.41
C ASP A 108 -14.81 14.12 3.07
N ARG A 109 -15.71 14.67 2.25
CA ARG A 109 -16.99 15.23 2.73
C ARG A 109 -17.93 14.14 3.22
N GLY A 110 -18.77 14.48 4.20
CA GLY A 110 -19.81 13.60 4.76
C GLY A 110 -19.34 12.77 5.95
N LYS A 111 -20.25 11.94 6.46
CA LYS A 111 -19.99 10.98 7.55
C LYS A 111 -20.40 9.57 7.14
N GLU A 112 -19.76 8.59 7.74
CA GLU A 112 -20.18 7.20 7.65
C GLU A 112 -21.35 6.92 8.61
N PRO A 113 -22.23 5.94 8.27
CA PRO A 113 -23.19 5.42 9.24
C PRO A 113 -22.46 4.78 10.40
N ASP A 114 -23.14 4.57 11.53
CA ASP A 114 -22.55 3.95 12.71
C ASP A 114 -21.97 2.57 12.38
N ARG A 115 -20.73 2.32 12.83
CA ARG A 115 -19.94 1.12 12.57
C ARG A 115 -19.19 0.75 13.83
N SER A 116 -19.05 -0.54 14.11
CA SER A 116 -18.30 -1.04 15.27
C SER A 116 -16.87 -0.48 15.33
N LYS A 117 -16.39 -0.19 16.54
CA LYS A 117 -15.04 0.33 16.78
C LYS A 117 -13.97 -0.71 16.48
N GLU A 118 -14.30 -1.96 16.70
CA GLU A 118 -13.42 -3.12 16.55
C GLU A 118 -13.07 -3.33 15.07
N GLN A 119 -14.07 -3.21 14.19
CA GLN A 119 -13.89 -3.43 12.74
C GLN A 119 -13.53 -2.15 11.98
N PHE A 120 -13.88 -0.97 12.51
CA PHE A 120 -13.65 0.32 11.85
C PHE A 120 -13.06 1.38 12.81
N PRO A 121 -11.89 1.12 13.43
CA PRO A 121 -11.35 2.00 14.47
C PRO A 121 -11.10 3.43 14.00
N TRP A 122 -10.88 3.66 12.70
CA TRP A 122 -10.66 4.98 12.11
C TRP A 122 -11.89 5.88 12.06
N PHE A 123 -13.10 5.38 12.36
CA PHE A 123 -14.29 6.23 12.53
C PHE A 123 -14.48 6.70 13.97
N TRP A 124 -13.63 6.26 14.90
CA TRP A 124 -13.78 6.52 16.33
C TRP A 124 -12.66 7.43 16.84
N LYS A 125 -13.00 8.38 17.72
CA LYS A 125 -12.03 9.25 18.38
C LYS A 125 -12.43 9.43 19.84
N ASN A 126 -11.50 9.21 20.76
CA ASN A 126 -11.73 9.33 22.21
C ASN A 126 -12.94 8.53 22.75
N GLY A 127 -13.26 7.39 22.11
CA GLY A 127 -14.41 6.56 22.50
C GLY A 127 -15.74 6.93 21.84
N GLU A 128 -15.79 8.01 21.07
CA GLU A 128 -17.00 8.45 20.37
C GLU A 128 -16.92 8.15 18.87
N PHE A 129 -18.05 7.75 18.29
CA PHE A 129 -18.19 7.59 16.85
C PHE A 129 -18.23 8.96 16.18
N THR A 130 -17.21 9.28 15.38
CA THR A 130 -17.13 10.53 14.61
C THR A 130 -17.71 10.38 13.21
N GLY A 131 -17.58 9.17 12.63
CA GLY A 131 -17.93 8.87 11.24
C GLY A 131 -17.04 9.57 10.22
N ASP A 132 -15.89 10.08 10.63
CA ASP A 132 -15.05 10.91 9.77
C ASP A 132 -14.42 10.11 8.62
N ARG A 133 -14.53 10.62 7.39
CA ARG A 133 -13.97 9.98 6.20
C ARG A 133 -12.48 10.29 6.03
N ILE A 134 -11.66 9.72 6.91
CA ILE A 134 -10.19 9.89 6.92
C ILE A 134 -9.56 8.81 6.04
N ASN A 135 -8.81 9.22 5.02
CA ASN A 135 -8.12 8.31 4.10
C ASN A 135 -6.65 8.10 4.44
N ASP A 136 -6.05 9.03 5.20
CA ASP A 136 -4.65 8.94 5.63
C ASP A 136 -4.52 8.10 6.91
N VAL A 137 -4.86 6.82 6.78
CA VAL A 137 -4.74 5.81 7.84
C VAL A 137 -3.92 4.65 7.29
N HIS A 138 -3.07 4.07 8.12
CA HIS A 138 -2.24 2.93 7.76
C HIS A 138 -2.49 1.78 8.73
N ILE A 139 -2.50 0.54 8.22
CA ILE A 139 -2.73 -0.65 9.02
C ILE A 139 -1.64 -1.68 8.69
N ALA A 140 -0.89 -2.09 9.70
CA ALA A 140 0.12 -3.14 9.57
C ALA A 140 -0.52 -4.48 9.16
N ASN A 141 0.19 -5.26 8.35
CA ASN A 141 -0.28 -6.56 7.92
C ASN A 141 -0.57 -7.50 9.09
N SER A 142 0.24 -7.43 10.14
CA SER A 142 0.05 -8.22 11.36
C SER A 142 -1.29 -7.93 12.05
N VAL A 143 -1.78 -6.69 12.00
CA VAL A 143 -3.10 -6.33 12.56
C VAL A 143 -4.22 -6.92 11.71
N LYS A 144 -4.10 -6.82 10.38
CA LYS A 144 -5.07 -7.38 9.42
C LYS A 144 -5.17 -8.90 9.54
N LEU A 145 -4.03 -9.58 9.64
CA LEU A 145 -3.95 -11.03 9.81
C LEU A 145 -4.57 -11.49 11.13
N LYS A 146 -4.23 -10.83 12.25
CA LYS A 146 -4.85 -11.12 13.55
C LYS A 146 -6.38 -10.91 13.53
N ALA A 147 -6.87 -9.89 12.82
CA ALA A 147 -8.30 -9.68 12.67
C ALA A 147 -8.98 -10.80 11.85
N ARG A 148 -8.32 -11.27 10.77
CA ARG A 148 -8.80 -12.43 9.99
C ARG A 148 -8.82 -13.71 10.81
N GLU A 149 -7.78 -13.97 11.60
CA GLU A 149 -7.71 -15.13 12.49
C GLU A 149 -8.84 -15.13 13.51
N ARG A 150 -9.11 -13.98 14.15
CA ARG A 150 -10.26 -13.84 15.06
C ARG A 150 -11.58 -14.09 14.36
N ALA A 151 -11.78 -13.50 13.18
CA ALA A 151 -13.00 -13.69 12.41
C ALA A 151 -13.19 -15.14 11.91
N ALA A 152 -12.10 -15.88 11.67
CA ALA A 152 -12.14 -17.29 11.27
C ALA A 152 -12.27 -18.25 12.47
N GLY A 153 -11.80 -17.83 13.65
CA GLY A 153 -11.87 -18.56 14.91
C GLY A 153 -13.11 -18.29 15.74
N ASP A 154 -14.06 -17.47 15.25
CA ASP A 154 -15.42 -17.30 15.79
C ASP A 154 -16.40 -18.21 15.04
N PRO A 155 -16.59 -19.47 15.46
CA PRO A 155 -17.67 -20.30 14.94
C PRO A 155 -18.96 -20.03 15.73
N GLU A 156 -19.56 -18.83 15.64
CA GLU A 156 -21.01 -18.62 15.81
C GLU A 156 -21.39 -17.13 15.79
N VAL A 157 -22.22 -16.75 14.82
CA VAL A 157 -23.59 -16.31 15.15
C VAL A 157 -24.52 -16.89 14.08
N ASP A 158 -24.84 -18.18 14.22
CA ASP A 158 -26.13 -18.69 13.80
C ASP A 158 -27.15 -18.20 14.85
N ILE A 159 -27.74 -17.03 14.62
CA ILE A 159 -29.00 -16.66 15.29
C ILE A 159 -30.11 -16.82 14.27
N ASN A 160 -30.70 -18.02 14.26
CA ASN A 160 -31.93 -18.29 13.54
C ASN A 160 -33.07 -17.42 14.10
N VAL A 161 -33.58 -16.46 13.32
CA VAL A 161 -35.00 -16.00 13.30
C VAL A 161 -35.36 -15.55 11.88
#